data_AF-A0A450SKW4-F1
#
_entry.id   AF-A0A450SKW4-F1
#
_cell.length_a   1.000
_cell.length_b   1.000
_cell.length_c   1.000
_cell.angle_alpha   90.00
_cell.angle_beta   90.00
_cell.angle_gamma   90.00
#
_symmetry.space_group_name_H-M   'P 1'
#
loop_
_entity.id
_entity.type
_entity.pdbx_description
1 polymer ?
#
loop_
_entity_poly.entity_id
_entity_poly.type
_entity_poly.pdbx_seq_one_letter_code
_entity_poly.pdbx_strand_id
1 'polypeptide(L)'
;MSRKYGREDWSGNKYWEDEDGNREYEREDRAGNKYREDSDGSREYEREDWAGNKYREDSAGNRTYIREDGDGNTYEEEKGGGGCFLTTACVKHAGLPDDCYELETLRRFRDNYIMKRADGNTLLHEYYSNGPKIVASLLSSRTHEFELKGVYLEIERSVRLIESGSNEEALRCYRKMYDGLYRKYCAKKARSA
;
A
#
# COMPACT_ATOMS: atom_id res chain seq x y z
N MET A 1 -14.58 10.09 -20.98
CA MET A 1 -15.33 10.02 -19.71
C MET A 1 -16.76 9.64 -20.07
N SER A 2 -17.10 8.36 -19.95
CA SER A 2 -18.46 7.87 -20.16
C SER A 2 -19.37 8.47 -19.09
N ARG A 3 -20.56 8.95 -19.47
CA ARG A 3 -21.53 9.51 -18.53
C ARG A 3 -22.24 8.36 -17.82
N LYS A 4 -22.23 8.36 -16.49
CA LYS A 4 -23.01 7.44 -15.66
C LYS A 4 -24.27 8.13 -15.14
N TYR A 5 -25.40 7.44 -15.19
CA TYR A 5 -26.70 7.93 -14.74
C TYR A 5 -27.11 7.21 -13.46
N GLY A 6 -27.23 7.96 -12.36
CA GLY A 6 -27.72 7.42 -11.09
C GLY A 6 -29.23 7.14 -11.13
N ARG A 7 -29.63 5.95 -10.72
CA ARG A 7 -31.03 5.50 -10.63
C ARG A 7 -31.22 4.65 -9.37
N GLU A 8 -32.48 4.42 -9.01
CA GLU A 8 -32.87 3.55 -7.90
C GLU A 8 -33.78 2.44 -8.45
N ASP A 9 -33.55 1.20 -8.04
CA ASP A 9 -34.40 0.08 -8.42
C ASP A 9 -35.67 0.02 -7.57
N TRP A 10 -36.61 -0.86 -7.95
CA TRP A 10 -37.86 -1.05 -7.23
C TRP A 10 -37.69 -1.58 -5.79
N SER A 11 -36.51 -2.08 -5.45
CA SER A 11 -36.12 -2.54 -4.12
C SER A 11 -35.40 -1.46 -3.29
N GLY A 12 -35.25 -0.26 -3.83
CA GLY A 12 -34.57 0.87 -3.17
C GLY A 12 -33.04 0.85 -3.29
N ASN A 13 -32.46 -0.04 -4.12
CA ASN A 13 -31.01 -0.09 -4.32
C ASN A 13 -30.58 0.98 -5.32
N LYS A 14 -29.54 1.74 -4.96
CA LYS A 14 -28.93 2.72 -5.86
C LYS A 14 -28.01 2.02 -6.86
N TYR A 15 -28.11 2.42 -8.12
CA TYR A 15 -27.22 1.95 -9.17
C TYR A 15 -26.84 3.07 -10.14
N TRP A 16 -25.70 2.90 -10.79
CA TRP A 16 -25.23 3.79 -11.85
C TRP A 16 -25.12 2.99 -13.15
N GLU A 17 -25.79 3.47 -14.20
CA GLU A 17 -25.77 2.85 -15.52
C GLU A 17 -24.96 3.73 -16.48
N ASP A 18 -24.03 3.13 -17.23
CA ASP A 18 -23.31 3.82 -18.31
C ASP A 18 -24.03 3.75 -19.66
N GLU A 19 -23.49 4.42 -20.69
CA GLU A 19 -24.10 4.45 -22.03
C GLU A 19 -24.08 3.09 -22.74
N ASP A 20 -23.23 2.16 -22.29
CA ASP A 20 -23.12 0.79 -22.79
C ASP A 20 -24.11 -0.17 -22.07
N GLY A 21 -24.83 0.34 -21.06
CA GLY A 21 -25.80 -0.42 -20.28
C GLY A 21 -25.20 -1.22 -19.12
N ASN A 22 -23.92 -1.03 -18.79
CA ASN A 22 -23.32 -1.64 -17.62
C ASN A 22 -23.83 -0.93 -16.36
N ARG A 23 -24.22 -1.75 -15.37
CA ARG A 23 -24.72 -1.28 -14.07
C ARG A 23 -23.76 -1.62 -12.96
N GLU A 24 -23.55 -0.64 -12.11
CA GLU A 24 -22.81 -0.73 -10.85
C GLU A 24 -23.80 -0.44 -9.71
N TYR A 25 -23.96 -1.38 -8.77
CA TYR A 25 -24.92 -1.30 -7.67
C TYR A 25 -24.21 -1.01 -6.35
N GLU A 26 -24.71 -0.08 -5.55
CA GLU A 26 -24.30 0.05 -4.15
C GLU A 26 -25.15 -0.89 -3.28
N ARG A 27 -24.50 -1.78 -2.54
CA ARG A 27 -25.14 -2.77 -1.68
C ARG A 27 -24.47 -2.80 -0.31
N GLU A 28 -25.15 -3.43 0.65
CA GLU A 28 -24.65 -3.66 1.99
C GLU A 28 -24.76 -5.16 2.31
N ASP A 29 -23.68 -5.74 2.86
CA ASP A 29 -23.68 -7.13 3.26
C ASP A 29 -24.38 -7.33 4.62
N ARG A 30 -24.57 -8.59 5.05
CA ARG A 30 -25.22 -8.90 6.33
C ARG A 30 -24.44 -8.38 7.56
N ALA A 31 -23.16 -8.09 7.41
CA ALA A 31 -22.32 -7.52 8.45
C ALA A 31 -22.35 -5.98 8.45
N GLY A 32 -23.09 -5.35 7.54
CA GLY A 32 -23.18 -3.90 7.42
C GLY A 32 -22.07 -3.28 6.56
N ASN A 33 -21.25 -4.08 5.88
CA ASN A 33 -20.20 -3.54 5.02
C ASN A 33 -20.80 -3.11 3.68
N LYS A 34 -20.52 -1.86 3.29
CA LYS A 34 -20.90 -1.35 1.97
C LYS A 34 -19.96 -1.86 0.90
N TYR A 35 -20.52 -2.25 -0.23
CA TYR A 35 -19.79 -2.69 -1.39
C TYR A 35 -20.46 -2.26 -2.68
N ARG A 36 -19.68 -2.17 -3.74
CA ARG A 36 -20.16 -1.98 -5.11
C ARG A 36 -20.12 -3.32 -5.83
N GLU A 37 -21.17 -3.61 -6.58
CA GLU A 37 -21.28 -4.81 -7.39
C GLU A 37 -21.53 -4.43 -8.84
N ASP A 38 -20.64 -4.86 -9.73
CA ASP A 38 -20.79 -4.66 -11.16
C ASP A 38 -21.67 -5.74 -11.80
N SER A 39 -22.07 -5.53 -13.05
CA SER A 39 -22.98 -6.42 -13.79
C SER A 39 -22.41 -7.83 -14.05
N ASP A 40 -21.10 -8.00 -13.91
CA ASP A 40 -20.40 -9.29 -13.97
C ASP A 40 -20.39 -10.03 -12.62
N GLY A 41 -20.91 -9.42 -11.55
CA GLY A 41 -20.88 -9.94 -10.18
C GLY A 41 -19.57 -9.67 -9.44
N SER A 42 -18.65 -8.89 -10.02
CA SER A 42 -17.44 -8.42 -9.34
C SER A 42 -17.82 -7.47 -8.22
N ARG A 43 -17.29 -7.73 -7.01
CA ARG A 43 -17.53 -6.90 -5.82
C ARG A 43 -16.29 -6.13 -5.42
N GLU A 44 -16.50 -4.87 -5.06
CA GLU A 44 -15.50 -3.98 -4.50
C GLU A 44 -16.00 -3.41 -3.16
N TYR A 45 -15.26 -3.64 -2.07
CA TYR A 45 -15.65 -3.25 -0.72
C TYR A 45 -14.91 -1.98 -0.31
N GLU A 46 -15.63 -0.96 0.14
CA GLU A 46 -14.99 0.18 0.79
C GLU A 46 -14.77 -0.14 2.27
N ARG A 47 -13.51 -0.06 2.71
CA ARG A 47 -13.08 -0.39 4.06
C ARG A 47 -12.15 0.69 4.59
N GLU A 48 -12.03 0.72 5.91
CA GLU A 48 -11.04 1.50 6.60
C GLU A 48 -10.02 0.56 7.24
N ASP A 49 -8.73 0.88 7.11
CA ASP A 49 -7.72 0.14 7.86
C ASP A 49 -7.75 0.57 9.33
N TRP A 50 -7.05 -0.17 10.17
CA TRP A 50 -7.01 0.13 11.61
C TRP A 50 -6.39 1.52 11.91
N ALA A 51 -5.72 2.15 10.94
CA ALA A 51 -5.10 3.46 11.07
C ALA A 51 -5.95 4.60 10.47
N GLY A 52 -7.16 4.30 10.02
CA GLY A 52 -8.08 5.29 9.47
C GLY A 52 -7.93 5.54 7.96
N ASN A 53 -7.07 4.80 7.25
CA ASN A 53 -6.97 4.96 5.79
C ASN A 53 -8.11 4.22 5.11
N LYS A 54 -8.88 4.94 4.29
CA LYS A 54 -9.90 4.35 3.43
C LYS A 54 -9.25 3.64 2.25
N TYR A 55 -9.73 2.45 1.93
CA TYR A 55 -9.33 1.68 0.76
C TYR A 55 -10.52 0.92 0.19
N ARG A 56 -10.43 0.59 -1.09
CA ARG A 56 -11.31 -0.37 -1.74
C ARG A 56 -10.62 -1.70 -1.90
N GLU A 57 -11.33 -2.78 -1.63
CA GLU A 57 -10.83 -4.15 -1.78
C GLU A 57 -11.67 -4.90 -2.82
N ASP A 58 -11.03 -5.38 -3.88
CA ASP A 58 -11.72 -6.18 -4.90
C ASP A 58 -11.93 -7.64 -4.45
N SER A 59 -12.70 -8.39 -5.24
CA SER A 59 -13.00 -9.79 -4.95
C SER A 59 -11.78 -10.73 -5.03
N ALA A 60 -10.67 -10.28 -5.65
CA ALA A 60 -9.40 -10.99 -5.65
C ALA A 60 -8.50 -10.61 -4.45
N GLY A 61 -8.94 -9.69 -3.60
CA GLY A 61 -8.20 -9.20 -2.43
C GLY A 61 -7.20 -8.08 -2.73
N ASN A 62 -7.23 -7.48 -3.93
CA ASN A 62 -6.42 -6.30 -4.21
C ASN A 62 -6.98 -5.08 -3.49
N ARG A 63 -6.11 -4.29 -2.88
CA ARG A 63 -6.46 -3.04 -2.20
C ARG A 63 -6.02 -1.82 -3.00
N THR A 64 -6.94 -0.86 -3.14
CA THR A 64 -6.72 0.46 -3.74
C THR A 64 -7.00 1.52 -2.67
N TYR A 65 -5.99 2.27 -2.26
CA TYR A 65 -6.17 3.27 -1.20
C TYR A 65 -6.80 4.55 -1.76
N ILE A 66 -7.73 5.14 -1.01
CA ILE A 66 -8.36 6.41 -1.33
C ILE A 66 -7.67 7.48 -0.50
N ARG A 67 -7.20 8.54 -1.16
CA ARG A 67 -6.54 9.68 -0.52
C ARG A 67 -7.36 10.94 -0.72
N GLU A 68 -7.23 11.88 0.21
CA GLU A 68 -7.82 13.22 0.13
C GLU A 68 -6.69 14.24 -0.05
N ASP A 69 -6.83 15.14 -1.02
CA ASP A 69 -5.92 16.27 -1.19
C ASP A 69 -6.21 17.41 -0.18
N GLY A 70 -5.37 18.44 -0.18
CA GLY A 70 -5.54 19.60 0.72
C GLY A 70 -6.78 20.45 0.42
N ASP A 71 -7.41 20.24 -0.73
CA ASP A 71 -8.63 20.92 -1.19
C ASP A 71 -9.88 20.05 -0.90
N GLY A 72 -9.73 18.88 -0.30
CA GLY A 72 -10.80 17.96 0.07
C GLY A 72 -11.29 17.05 -1.06
N ASN A 73 -10.57 16.97 -2.18
CA ASN A 73 -10.91 16.04 -3.26
C ASN A 73 -10.36 14.66 -2.96
N THR A 74 -11.22 13.65 -3.09
CA THR A 74 -10.83 12.24 -2.99
C THR A 74 -10.30 11.73 -4.33
N TYR A 75 -9.15 11.07 -4.31
CA TYR A 75 -8.57 10.40 -5.46
C TYR A 75 -8.17 8.97 -5.10
N GLU A 76 -8.36 8.06 -6.04
CA GLU A 76 -7.84 6.70 -5.94
C GLU A 76 -6.33 6.77 -6.19
N GLU A 77 -5.56 6.31 -5.21
CA GLU A 77 -4.14 6.09 -5.40
C GLU A 77 -4.04 4.89 -6.35
N GLU A 78 -3.93 5.16 -7.65
CA GLU A 78 -3.71 4.11 -8.64
C GLU A 78 -2.56 3.23 -8.16
N LYS A 79 -2.66 1.91 -8.40
CA LYS A 79 -1.49 1.01 -8.37
C LYS A 79 -0.49 1.38 -9.48
N GLY A 80 -0.09 2.64 -9.57
CA GLY A 80 1.23 2.96 -10.04
C GLY A 80 2.19 2.22 -9.11
N GLY A 81 3.14 1.48 -9.68
CA GLY A 81 4.25 0.87 -8.96
C GLY A 81 5.18 1.90 -8.29
N GLY A 82 4.62 2.84 -7.54
CA GLY A 82 5.25 3.59 -6.46
C GLY A 82 5.47 2.64 -5.29
N GLY A 83 6.22 1.58 -5.57
CA GLY A 83 6.65 0.62 -4.59
C GLY A 83 7.27 1.35 -3.40
N CYS A 84 7.09 0.81 -2.21
CA CYS A 84 7.93 1.17 -1.09
C CYS A 84 9.42 0.96 -1.47
N PHE A 85 10.33 1.47 -0.64
CA PHE A 85 11.76 1.37 -0.95
C PHE A 85 12.22 -0.10 -1.05
N LEU A 86 11.50 -1.04 -0.45
CA LEU A 86 11.77 -2.48 -0.57
C LEU A 86 11.48 -3.00 -1.98
N THR A 87 10.25 -2.84 -2.46
CA THR A 87 9.87 -3.31 -3.81
C THR A 87 10.61 -2.52 -4.88
N THR A 88 10.89 -1.24 -4.65
CA THR A 88 11.73 -0.44 -5.56
C THR A 88 13.15 -0.99 -5.63
N ALA A 89 13.76 -1.41 -4.51
CA ALA A 89 15.09 -2.01 -4.52
C ALA A 89 15.11 -3.39 -5.20
N CYS A 90 14.15 -4.27 -4.89
CA CYS A 90 14.08 -5.59 -5.52
C CYS A 90 13.77 -5.50 -7.02
N VAL A 91 12.77 -4.71 -7.40
CA VAL A 91 12.30 -4.65 -8.80
C VAL A 91 13.18 -3.75 -9.65
N LYS A 92 13.41 -2.49 -9.24
CA LYS A 92 14.17 -1.54 -10.09
C LYS A 92 15.67 -1.74 -10.04
N HIS A 93 16.24 -2.13 -8.90
CA HIS A 93 17.69 -2.29 -8.77
C HIS A 93 18.15 -3.73 -9.03
N ALA A 94 17.51 -4.73 -8.42
CA ALA A 94 17.91 -6.12 -8.62
C ALA A 94 17.25 -6.80 -9.84
N GLY A 95 16.27 -6.14 -10.49
CA GLY A 95 15.57 -6.69 -11.66
C GLY A 95 14.71 -7.90 -11.35
N LEU A 96 14.33 -8.07 -10.08
CA LEU A 96 13.50 -9.19 -9.61
C LEU A 96 12.01 -8.88 -9.82
N PRO A 97 11.15 -9.91 -9.93
CA PRO A 97 9.72 -9.69 -9.94
C PRO A 97 9.20 -9.26 -8.55
N ASP A 98 8.00 -8.67 -8.49
CA ASP A 98 7.42 -8.17 -7.23
C ASP A 98 7.03 -9.30 -6.25
N ASP A 99 6.91 -10.54 -6.74
CA ASP A 99 6.69 -11.77 -5.98
C ASP A 99 7.99 -12.54 -5.72
N CYS A 100 9.15 -11.88 -5.79
CA CYS A 100 10.43 -12.51 -5.51
C CYS A 100 10.53 -13.02 -4.07
N TYR A 101 11.44 -13.97 -3.86
CA TYR A 101 11.63 -14.66 -2.60
C TYR A 101 11.86 -13.72 -1.41
N GLU A 102 12.64 -12.65 -1.61
CA GLU A 102 12.98 -11.68 -0.60
C GLU A 102 11.76 -10.89 -0.14
N LEU A 103 10.94 -10.42 -1.09
CA LEU A 103 9.72 -9.67 -0.80
C LEU A 103 8.67 -10.57 -0.14
N GLU A 104 8.49 -11.79 -0.64
CA GLU A 104 7.59 -12.77 -0.02
C GLU A 104 8.01 -13.13 1.40
N THR A 105 9.31 -13.26 1.66
CA THR A 105 9.84 -13.50 3.01
C THR A 105 9.55 -12.32 3.94
N LEU A 106 9.79 -11.09 3.47
CA LEU A 106 9.49 -9.88 4.24
C LEU A 106 7.98 -9.68 4.47
N ARG A 107 7.12 -10.02 3.50
CA ARG A 107 5.66 -10.01 3.63
C ARG A 107 5.20 -11.01 4.67
N ARG A 108 5.72 -12.25 4.63
CA ARG A 108 5.43 -13.26 5.66
C ARG A 108 5.90 -12.82 7.03
N PHE A 109 7.06 -12.19 7.14
CA PHE A 109 7.57 -11.64 8.39
C PHE A 109 6.67 -10.52 8.94
N ARG A 110 6.22 -9.61 8.07
CA ARG A 110 5.23 -8.59 8.41
C ARG A 110 3.96 -9.22 8.99
N ASP A 111 3.37 -10.16 8.27
CA ASP A 111 2.06 -10.73 8.59
C ASP A 111 2.10 -11.62 9.83
N ASN A 112 3.14 -12.45 9.95
CA ASN A 112 3.20 -13.47 11.00
C ASN A 112 3.89 -13.02 12.28
N TYR A 113 4.76 -12.00 12.20
CA TYR A 113 5.53 -11.53 13.35
C TYR A 113 5.21 -10.08 13.68
N ILE A 114 5.37 -9.13 12.74
CA ILE A 114 5.18 -7.69 13.04
C ILE A 114 3.72 -7.42 13.46
N MET A 115 2.73 -7.88 12.70
CA MET A 115 1.30 -7.63 13.02
C MET A 115 0.86 -8.20 14.37
N LYS A 116 1.51 -9.24 14.88
CA LYS A 116 1.15 -9.86 16.18
C LYS A 116 1.75 -9.11 17.38
N ARG A 117 2.62 -8.13 17.15
CA ARG A 117 3.22 -7.32 18.23
C ARG A 117 2.28 -6.20 18.64
N ALA A 118 2.37 -5.79 19.91
CA ALA A 118 1.61 -4.67 20.44
C ALA A 118 1.89 -3.34 19.72
N ASP A 119 3.13 -3.13 19.26
CA ASP A 119 3.56 -1.94 18.50
C ASP A 119 3.53 -2.14 16.97
N GLY A 120 3.12 -3.34 16.52
CA GLY A 120 3.20 -3.77 15.13
C GLY A 120 2.40 -2.90 14.18
N ASN A 121 1.16 -2.63 14.57
CA ASN A 121 0.27 -1.75 13.83
C ASN A 121 0.92 -0.37 13.64
N THR A 122 1.25 0.35 14.71
CA THR A 122 1.89 1.68 14.62
C THR A 122 3.10 1.70 13.68
N LEU A 123 3.97 0.69 13.78
CA LEU A 123 5.13 0.52 12.89
C LEU A 123 4.74 0.42 11.40
N LEU A 124 3.73 -0.40 11.09
CA LEU A 124 3.28 -0.58 9.71
C LEU A 124 2.59 0.66 9.17
N HIS A 125 1.79 1.36 9.98
CA HIS A 125 1.16 2.60 9.53
C HIS A 125 2.20 3.68 9.17
N GLU A 126 3.21 3.88 10.03
CA GLU A 126 4.30 4.80 9.71
C GLU A 126 5.01 4.41 8.41
N TYR A 127 5.28 3.13 8.24
CA TYR A 127 5.92 2.61 7.04
C TYR A 127 5.07 2.85 5.77
N TYR A 128 3.78 2.53 5.79
CA TYR A 128 2.91 2.73 4.63
C TYR A 128 2.66 4.21 4.33
N SER A 129 2.62 5.07 5.35
CA SER A 129 2.45 6.51 5.19
C SER A 129 3.71 7.21 4.64
N ASN A 130 4.90 6.72 5.00
CA ASN A 130 6.16 7.37 4.64
C ASN A 130 6.95 6.66 3.53
N GLY A 131 6.74 5.37 3.34
CA GLY A 131 7.45 4.54 2.35
C GLY A 131 7.40 5.13 0.93
N PRO A 132 6.21 5.48 0.39
CA PRO A 132 6.09 6.11 -0.92
C PRO A 132 6.81 7.47 -0.99
N LYS A 133 6.71 8.29 0.06
CA LYS A 133 7.35 9.62 0.15
C LYS A 133 8.88 9.52 0.13
N ILE A 134 9.42 8.52 0.85
CA ILE A 134 10.84 8.19 0.84
C ILE A 134 11.27 7.82 -0.57
N VAL A 135 10.55 6.91 -1.24
CA VAL A 135 10.91 6.45 -2.59
C VAL A 135 10.87 7.57 -3.62
N ALA A 136 9.81 8.38 -3.61
CA ALA A 136 9.70 9.52 -4.52
C ALA A 136 10.91 10.47 -4.39
N SER A 137 11.32 10.74 -3.15
CA SER A 137 12.49 11.58 -2.86
C SER A 137 13.81 10.90 -3.17
N LEU A 138 13.91 9.58 -2.95
CA LEU A 138 15.08 8.76 -3.23
C LEU A 138 15.34 8.69 -4.72
N LEU A 139 14.33 8.35 -5.54
CA LEU A 139 14.45 8.23 -6.99
C LEU A 139 14.76 9.58 -7.66
N SER A 140 14.37 10.68 -7.04
CA SER A 140 14.72 12.03 -7.49
C SER A 140 16.17 12.43 -7.18
N SER A 141 16.88 11.61 -6.39
CA SER A 141 18.29 11.86 -6.04
C SER A 141 19.25 11.36 -7.12
N ARG A 142 20.36 12.09 -7.31
CA ARG A 142 21.45 11.65 -8.21
C ARG A 142 22.16 10.38 -7.76
N THR A 143 22.04 10.01 -6.48
CA THR A 143 22.70 8.83 -5.91
C THR A 143 21.76 7.64 -5.74
N HIS A 144 20.56 7.69 -6.33
CA HIS A 144 19.51 6.69 -6.08
C HIS A 144 19.96 5.25 -6.32
N GLU A 145 20.76 4.97 -7.36
CA GLU A 145 21.26 3.62 -7.62
C GLU A 145 22.09 3.05 -6.45
N PHE A 146 22.97 3.88 -5.87
CA PHE A 146 23.79 3.47 -4.73
C PHE A 146 22.94 3.23 -3.47
N GLU A 147 21.93 4.07 -3.26
CA GLU A 147 21.02 3.94 -2.13
C GLU A 147 20.14 2.69 -2.26
N LEU A 148 19.60 2.44 -3.46
CA LEU A 148 18.82 1.23 -3.74
C LEU A 148 19.66 -0.03 -3.57
N LYS A 149 20.93 0.00 -3.96
CA LYS A 149 21.87 -1.09 -3.68
C LYS A 149 22.05 -1.32 -2.19
N GLY A 150 22.23 -0.26 -1.42
CA GLY A 150 22.33 -0.34 0.05
C GLY A 150 21.07 -0.91 0.69
N VAL A 151 19.90 -0.48 0.23
CA VAL A 151 18.60 -1.02 0.67
C VAL A 151 18.48 -2.50 0.33
N TYR A 152 18.87 -2.91 -0.87
CA TYR A 152 18.83 -4.31 -1.29
C TYR A 152 19.73 -5.21 -0.42
N LEU A 153 20.93 -4.76 -0.08
CA LEU A 153 21.82 -5.51 0.83
C LEU A 153 21.22 -5.67 2.24
N GLU A 154 20.53 -4.66 2.75
CA GLU A 154 19.84 -4.75 4.04
C GLU A 154 18.58 -5.65 3.98
N ILE A 155 17.92 -5.71 2.82
CA ILE A 155 16.85 -6.69 2.55
C ILE A 155 17.42 -8.11 2.64
N GLU A 156 18.49 -8.42 1.91
CA GLU A 156 19.12 -9.75 1.96
C GLU A 156 19.54 -10.11 3.38
N ARG A 157 20.12 -9.16 4.12
CA ARG A 157 20.48 -9.37 5.52
C ARG A 157 19.26 -9.67 6.40
N SER A 158 18.17 -8.93 6.21
CA SER A 158 16.94 -9.13 6.96
C SER A 158 16.32 -10.49 6.67
N VAL A 159 16.31 -10.92 5.40
CA VAL A 159 15.85 -12.26 4.97
C VAL A 159 16.64 -13.35 5.70
N ARG A 160 17.98 -13.29 5.70
CA ARG A 160 18.82 -14.28 6.40
C ARG A 160 18.53 -14.36 7.91
N LEU A 161 18.27 -13.21 8.55
CA LEU A 161 17.91 -13.17 9.97
C LEU A 161 16.52 -13.76 10.24
N ILE A 162 15.56 -13.55 9.34
CA ILE A 162 14.22 -14.13 9.43
C ILE A 162 14.31 -15.65 9.28
N GLU A 163 15.07 -16.13 8.30
CA GLU A 163 15.29 -17.57 8.07
C GLU A 163 15.97 -18.26 9.25
N SER A 164 16.90 -17.59 9.93
CA SER A 164 17.53 -18.11 11.14
C SER A 164 16.64 -18.05 12.39
N GLY A 165 15.41 -17.53 12.28
CA GLY A 165 14.48 -17.34 13.39
C GLY A 165 14.79 -16.12 14.28
N SER A 166 15.76 -15.28 13.90
CA SER A 166 16.20 -14.09 14.64
C SER A 166 15.29 -12.88 14.36
N ASN A 167 13.98 -13.04 14.61
CA ASN A 167 12.94 -12.08 14.24
C ASN A 167 13.13 -10.68 14.84
N GLU A 168 13.50 -10.58 16.12
CA GLU A 168 13.78 -9.30 16.79
C GLU A 168 14.97 -8.56 16.16
N GLU A 169 16.00 -9.29 15.72
CA GLU A 169 17.17 -8.70 15.06
C GLU A 169 16.84 -8.25 13.63
N ALA A 170 16.03 -9.03 12.91
CA ALA A 170 15.50 -8.65 11.61
C ALA A 170 14.68 -7.36 11.71
N LEU A 171 13.78 -7.26 12.70
CA LEU A 171 13.00 -6.05 12.95
C LEU A 171 13.90 -4.85 13.28
N ARG A 172 14.96 -5.05 14.07
CA ARG A 172 15.92 -3.99 14.40
C ARG A 172 16.66 -3.49 13.17
N CYS A 173 17.13 -4.39 12.31
CA CYS A 173 17.81 -4.02 11.05
C CYS A 173 16.86 -3.26 10.14
N TYR A 174 15.64 -3.77 9.99
CA TYR A 174 14.58 -3.12 9.21
C TYR A 174 14.28 -1.70 9.69
N ARG A 175 14.06 -1.51 11.00
CA ARG A 175 13.79 -0.18 11.58
C ARG A 175 14.96 0.78 11.38
N LYS A 176 16.20 0.30 11.59
CA LYS A 176 17.39 1.12 11.40
C LYS A 176 17.53 1.59 9.94
N MET A 177 17.25 0.71 8.98
CA MET A 177 17.22 1.07 7.55
C MET A 177 16.13 2.12 7.29
N TYR A 178 14.90 1.88 7.73
CA TYR A 178 13.79 2.81 7.57
C TYR A 178 14.09 4.20 8.18
N ASP A 179 14.56 4.25 9.42
CA ASP A 179 14.90 5.50 10.12
C ASP A 179 16.01 6.27 9.39
N GLY A 180 17.00 5.57 8.83
CA GLY A 180 18.08 6.15 8.05
C GLY A 180 17.56 6.84 6.79
N LEU A 181 16.71 6.15 6.03
CA LEU A 181 16.08 6.70 4.83
C LEU A 181 15.13 7.85 5.16
N TYR A 182 14.29 7.68 6.19
CA TYR A 182 13.34 8.71 6.63
C TYR A 182 14.07 10.00 7.05
N ARG A 183 15.15 9.90 7.84
CA ARG A 183 15.97 11.06 8.22
C ARG A 183 16.61 11.74 7.01
N LYS A 184 17.03 10.96 6.02
CA LYS A 184 17.71 11.49 4.84
C LYS A 184 16.75 12.23 3.90
N TYR A 185 15.57 11.70 3.68
CA TYR A 185 14.65 12.16 2.64
C TYR A 185 13.42 12.93 3.15
N CYS A 186 12.93 12.62 4.35
CA CYS A 186 11.75 13.26 4.92
C CYS A 186 12.11 14.33 5.96
N ALA A 187 13.12 14.10 6.81
CA ALA A 187 13.44 15.05 7.90
C ALA A 187 14.19 16.32 7.45
N LYS A 188 14.85 16.33 6.28
CA LYS A 188 15.60 17.50 5.79
C LYS A 188 14.75 18.58 5.12
N LYS A 189 13.50 18.29 4.74
CA LYS A 189 12.59 19.27 4.11
C LYS A 189 12.04 20.34 5.07
N ALA A 190 12.30 20.24 6.37
CA ALA A 190 11.80 21.19 7.38
C ALA A 190 12.76 22.35 7.71
N ARG A 191 13.91 22.49 7.02
CA ARG A 191 14.95 23.51 7.34
C ARG A 191 15.26 24.50 6.21
N SER A 192 14.39 24.61 5.22
CA SER A 192 14.49 25.64 4.18
C SER A 192 13.09 26.17 3.90
N ALA A 193 12.62 26.99 4.84
CA ALA A 193 11.62 28.03 4.66
C ALA A 193 12.21 29.30 5.28
#